data_AF-A0ABD6AT75-F1
#
_entry.id   AF-A0ABD6AT75-F1
#
_cell.length_a   1.000
_cell.length_b   1.000
_cell.length_c   1.000
_cell.angle_alpha   90.00
_cell.angle_beta   90.00
_cell.angle_gamma   90.00
#
_symmetry.space_group_name_H-M   'P 1'
#
loop_
_entity.id
_entity.type
_entity.pdbx_description
1 polymer ?
#
loop_
_entity_poly.entity_id
_entity_poly.type
_entity_poly.pdbx_seq_one_letter_code
_entity_poly.pdbx_strand_id
1 'polypeptide(L)'
;MTRQTRVIELQEEAQRLEQQLDEVVNEALAIEEEVDEEALTDHQAYADALVEGDTTERHLRGVLNLVENYNCDRVTIGAQRTGELAQVQDLTLDIRDERKGRTGKSNVAGASRAVFVAAGIVDAPFVDGDASIEQRARAINAIEPETTAWLEEQIEDLSTPDVSVKNGFRERLAQRRDGAAETPPSTSPTSSDSPE
;
A
#
# COMPACT_ATOMS: atom_id res chain seq x y z
N MET A 1 3.60 -12.37 -22.07
CA MET A 1 4.02 -11.09 -21.48
C MET A 1 4.92 -11.38 -20.29
N THR A 2 6.07 -10.73 -20.22
CA THR A 2 7.03 -10.85 -19.12
C THR A 2 6.43 -10.20 -17.87
N ARG A 3 6.63 -10.82 -16.70
CA ARG A 3 6.17 -10.27 -15.40
C ARG A 3 6.91 -8.95 -15.15
N GLN A 4 6.18 -7.91 -14.74
CA GLN A 4 6.82 -6.69 -14.25
C GLN A 4 7.50 -7.01 -12.91
N THR A 5 8.79 -6.70 -12.80
CA THR A 5 9.59 -6.98 -11.60
C THR A 5 10.33 -5.74 -11.15
N ARG A 6 10.63 -5.67 -9.86
CA ARG A 6 11.39 -4.59 -9.23
C ARG A 6 12.37 -5.22 -8.25
N VAL A 7 13.64 -4.83 -8.38
CA VAL A 7 14.68 -5.12 -7.38
C VAL A 7 14.66 -3.97 -6.38
N ILE A 8 14.64 -4.30 -5.10
CA ILE A 8 14.72 -3.35 -4.00
C ILE A 8 16.03 -3.61 -3.27
N GLU A 9 16.92 -2.63 -3.29
CA GLU A 9 18.16 -2.63 -2.50
C GLU A 9 17.81 -2.17 -1.08
N LEU A 10 17.90 -3.06 -0.10
CA LEU A 10 17.29 -2.85 1.22
C LEU A 10 17.98 -1.76 2.04
N GLN A 11 19.29 -1.56 1.84
CA GLN A 11 20.00 -0.46 2.49
C GLN A 11 19.58 0.91 1.96
N GLU A 12 19.37 1.02 0.65
CA GLU A 12 18.88 2.27 0.04
C GLU A 12 17.44 2.55 0.47
N GLU A 13 16.61 1.50 0.54
CA GLU A 13 15.24 1.62 1.01
C GLU A 13 15.15 2.00 2.50
N ALA A 14 16.02 1.44 3.35
CA ALA A 14 16.10 1.85 4.76
C ALA A 14 16.46 3.34 4.88
N GLN A 15 17.46 3.80 4.13
CA GLN A 15 17.84 5.22 4.10
C GLN A 15 16.71 6.12 3.59
N ARG A 16 15.96 5.67 2.58
CA ARG A 16 14.79 6.40 2.06
C ARG A 16 13.70 6.51 3.13
N LEU A 17 13.41 5.44 3.85
CA LEU A 17 12.41 5.41 4.92
C LEU A 17 12.84 6.24 6.14
N GLU A 18 14.14 6.24 6.48
CA GLU A 18 14.70 7.14 7.51
C GLU A 18 14.51 8.62 7.13
N GLN A 19 14.85 8.98 5.89
CA GLN A 19 14.63 10.35 5.39
C GLN A 19 13.15 10.74 5.40
N GLN A 20 12.27 9.82 4.97
CA GLN A 20 10.83 10.05 5.01
C GLN A 20 10.32 10.24 6.45
N LEU A 21 10.84 9.46 7.40
CA LEU A 21 10.46 9.60 8.81
C LEU A 21 10.91 10.97 9.36
N ASP A 22 12.12 11.41 9.04
CA ASP A 22 12.60 12.75 9.41
C ASP A 22 11.73 13.86 8.80
N GLU A 23 11.30 13.71 7.55
CA GLU A 23 10.37 14.64 6.89
C GLU A 23 9.03 14.72 7.62
N VAL A 24 8.40 13.58 7.92
CA VAL A 24 7.11 13.51 8.64
C VAL A 24 7.23 14.09 10.06
N VAL A 25 8.35 13.87 10.74
CA VAL A 25 8.62 14.49 12.05
C VAL A 25 8.69 16.00 11.93
N ASN A 26 9.39 16.53 10.92
CA ASN A 26 9.46 17.97 10.68
C ASN A 26 8.09 18.58 10.34
N GLU A 27 7.25 17.87 9.58
CA GLU A 27 5.88 18.28 9.29
C GLU A 27 5.02 18.34 10.55
N ALA A 28 5.09 17.30 11.39
CA ALA A 28 4.38 17.27 12.67
C ALA A 28 4.80 18.44 13.57
N LEU A 29 6.10 18.71 13.70
CA LEU A 29 6.62 19.83 14.50
C LEU A 29 6.17 21.19 13.95
N ALA A 30 6.15 21.37 12.63
CA ALA A 30 5.64 22.60 12.03
C ALA A 30 4.16 22.84 12.38
N ILE A 31 3.36 21.78 12.46
CA ILE A 31 1.96 21.87 12.89
C ILE A 31 1.86 22.20 14.39
N GLU A 32 2.71 21.60 15.23
CA GLU A 32 2.80 21.93 16.67
C GLU A 32 3.16 23.39 16.93
N GLU A 33 3.99 24.00 16.07
CA GLU A 33 4.33 25.42 16.17
C GLU A 33 3.17 26.36 15.78
N GLU A 34 2.29 25.91 14.88
CA GLU A 34 1.18 26.73 14.35
C GLU A 34 -0.14 26.56 15.12
N VAL A 35 -0.34 25.42 15.79
CA VAL A 35 -1.60 25.03 16.42
C VAL A 35 -1.44 24.95 17.94
N ASP A 36 -2.38 25.56 18.68
CA ASP A 36 -2.41 25.44 20.14
C ASP A 36 -2.47 23.97 20.58
N GLU A 37 -1.69 23.62 21.62
CA GLU A 37 -1.55 22.24 22.11
C GLU A 37 -2.91 21.55 22.41
N GLU A 38 -3.86 22.31 22.96
CA GLU A 38 -5.21 21.82 23.28
C GLU A 38 -6.03 21.44 22.03
N ALA A 39 -5.68 21.96 20.85
CA ALA A 39 -6.35 21.71 19.58
C ALA A 39 -5.62 20.69 18.68
N LEU A 40 -4.38 20.32 19.00
CA LEU A 40 -3.57 19.39 18.18
C LEU A 40 -4.24 18.03 18.01
N THR A 41 -4.87 17.51 19.06
CA THR A 41 -5.48 16.17 19.04
C THR A 41 -6.62 16.05 18.02
N ASP A 42 -7.33 17.16 17.76
CA ASP A 42 -8.42 17.23 16.79
C ASP A 42 -7.95 17.75 15.42
N HIS A 43 -6.67 18.09 15.27
CA HIS A 43 -6.12 18.62 14.03
C HIS A 43 -5.82 17.48 13.04
N GLN A 44 -6.64 17.37 11.99
CA GLN A 44 -6.56 16.27 11.03
C GLN A 44 -5.16 16.07 10.43
N ALA A 45 -4.47 17.14 10.02
CA ALA A 45 -3.15 17.00 9.42
C ALA A 45 -2.09 16.50 10.41
N TYR A 46 -2.26 16.81 11.71
CA TYR A 46 -1.37 16.29 12.75
C TYR A 46 -1.64 14.79 12.96
N ALA A 47 -2.92 14.40 13.04
CA ALA A 47 -3.30 12.99 13.12
C ALA A 47 -2.82 12.19 11.89
N ASP A 48 -2.90 12.75 10.70
CA ASP A 48 -2.40 12.14 9.46
C ASP A 48 -0.87 11.97 9.51
N ALA A 49 -0.13 12.99 9.96
CA ALA A 49 1.33 12.92 10.13
C ALA A 49 1.73 11.84 11.14
N LEU A 50 1.00 11.70 12.26
CA LEU A 50 1.25 10.63 13.23
C LEU A 50 1.03 9.23 12.62
N VAL A 51 -0.05 9.06 11.86
CA VAL A 51 -0.33 7.78 11.17
C VAL A 51 0.74 7.47 10.12
N GLU A 52 1.18 8.47 9.37
CA GLU A 52 2.26 8.32 8.39
C GLU A 52 3.59 7.98 9.06
N GLY A 53 3.91 8.64 10.19
CA GLY A 53 5.11 8.38 10.99
C GLY A 53 5.14 6.95 11.52
N ASP A 54 4.06 6.51 12.17
CA ASP A 54 3.90 5.14 12.68
C ASP A 54 4.01 4.09 11.56
N THR A 55 3.47 4.40 10.38
CA THR A 55 3.53 3.50 9.22
C THR A 55 4.96 3.43 8.65
N THR A 56 5.62 4.58 8.52
CA THR A 56 6.99 4.68 8.03
C THR A 56 7.98 3.99 8.97
N GLU A 57 7.84 4.18 10.28
CA GLU A 57 8.67 3.50 11.29
C GLU A 57 8.47 1.97 11.22
N ARG A 58 7.22 1.52 11.07
CA ARG A 58 6.92 0.09 10.91
C ARG A 58 7.58 -0.50 9.67
N HIS A 59 7.55 0.22 8.55
CA HIS A 59 8.21 -0.20 7.32
C HIS A 59 9.72 -0.23 7.47
N LEU A 60 10.31 0.81 8.08
CA LEU A 60 11.74 0.86 8.37
C LEU A 60 12.16 -0.36 9.21
N ARG A 61 11.39 -0.67 10.27
CA ARG A 61 11.63 -1.87 11.08
C ARG A 61 11.56 -3.16 10.27
N GLY A 62 10.59 -3.27 9.35
CA GLY A 62 10.45 -4.41 8.45
C GLY A 62 11.64 -4.59 7.51
N VAL A 63 12.14 -3.50 6.94
CA VAL A 63 13.31 -3.52 6.05
C VAL A 63 14.58 -3.87 6.82
N LEU A 64 14.82 -3.21 7.96
CA LEU A 64 15.99 -3.48 8.79
C LEU A 64 16.04 -4.93 9.27
N ASN A 65 14.89 -5.52 9.58
CA ASN A 65 14.81 -6.93 9.97
C ASN A 65 15.33 -7.88 8.87
N LEU A 66 15.04 -7.61 7.60
CA LEU A 66 15.58 -8.41 6.49
C LEU A 66 17.10 -8.29 6.39
N VAL A 67 17.64 -7.08 6.60
CA VAL A 67 19.09 -6.83 6.58
C VAL A 67 19.77 -7.54 7.75
N GLU A 68 19.29 -7.32 8.96
CA GLU A 68 19.93 -7.75 10.21
C GLU A 68 19.78 -9.26 10.47
N ASN A 69 18.58 -9.80 10.32
CA ASN A 69 18.27 -11.18 10.70
C ASN A 69 18.41 -12.18 9.55
N TYR A 70 18.26 -11.72 8.30
CA TYR A 70 18.32 -12.58 7.12
C TYR A 70 19.54 -12.32 6.23
N ASN A 71 20.41 -11.36 6.59
CA ASN A 71 21.57 -10.95 5.79
C ASN A 71 21.17 -10.69 4.32
N CYS A 72 20.01 -10.06 4.15
CA CYS A 72 19.43 -9.80 2.85
C CYS A 72 19.83 -8.40 2.40
N ASP A 73 20.62 -8.31 1.33
CA ASP A 73 20.99 -7.00 0.75
C ASP A 73 19.90 -6.48 -0.19
N ARG A 74 19.19 -7.39 -0.87
CA ARG A 74 18.16 -7.07 -1.86
C ARG A 74 17.08 -8.12 -1.96
N VAL A 75 15.89 -7.68 -2.38
CA VAL A 75 14.75 -8.54 -2.71
C VAL A 75 14.25 -8.19 -4.10
N THR A 76 13.95 -9.22 -4.91
CA THR A 76 13.24 -9.04 -6.17
C THR A 76 11.78 -9.43 -5.99
N ILE A 77 10.89 -8.48 -6.23
CA ILE A 77 9.45 -8.69 -6.23
C ILE A 77 8.89 -8.58 -7.65
N GLY A 78 7.69 -9.11 -7.86
CA GLY A 78 6.99 -8.97 -9.13
C GLY A 78 5.51 -8.69 -8.95
N ALA A 79 4.97 -7.89 -9.88
CA ALA A 79 3.54 -7.65 -10.00
C ALA A 79 2.79 -8.98 -10.08
N GLN A 80 1.69 -9.08 -9.35
CA GLN A 80 0.81 -10.24 -9.43
C GLN A 80 -0.08 -10.14 -10.66
N ARG A 81 -0.08 -11.22 -11.45
CA ARG A 81 -1.01 -11.36 -12.57
C ARG A 81 -2.33 -11.95 -12.09
N THR A 82 -3.40 -11.73 -12.84
CA THR A 82 -4.74 -12.26 -12.51
C THR A 82 -4.75 -13.77 -12.27
N GLY A 83 -3.94 -14.54 -13.02
CA GLY A 83 -3.81 -15.99 -12.79
C GLY A 83 -3.08 -16.35 -11.50
N GLU A 84 -2.09 -15.56 -11.08
CA GLU A 84 -1.36 -15.76 -9.82
C GLU A 84 -2.28 -15.40 -8.62
N LEU A 85 -3.09 -14.35 -8.75
CA LEU A 85 -4.12 -13.99 -7.77
C LEU A 85 -5.17 -15.10 -7.59
N ALA A 86 -5.60 -15.75 -8.67
CA ALA A 86 -6.51 -16.89 -8.59
C ALA A 86 -5.88 -18.06 -7.82
N GLN A 87 -4.60 -18.38 -8.07
CA GLN A 87 -3.87 -19.41 -7.33
C GLN A 87 -3.72 -19.05 -5.84
N VAL A 88 -3.44 -17.79 -5.53
CA VAL A 88 -3.39 -17.28 -4.14
C VAL A 88 -4.74 -17.47 -3.45
N GLN A 89 -5.85 -17.16 -4.14
CA GLN A 89 -7.20 -17.33 -3.60
C GLN A 89 -7.53 -18.81 -3.35
N ASP A 90 -7.30 -19.67 -4.34
CA ASP A 90 -7.54 -21.12 -4.23
C ASP A 90 -6.75 -21.72 -3.06
N LEU A 91 -5.45 -21.42 -2.98
CA LEU A 91 -4.61 -21.92 -1.90
C LEU A 91 -5.02 -21.38 -0.53
N THR A 92 -5.46 -20.12 -0.45
CA THR A 92 -5.97 -19.53 0.80
C THR A 92 -7.26 -20.22 1.26
N LEU A 93 -8.13 -20.60 0.32
CA LEU A 93 -9.34 -21.38 0.60
C LEU A 93 -9.00 -22.80 1.08
N ASP A 94 -8.05 -23.47 0.43
CA ASP A 94 -7.60 -24.80 0.84
C ASP A 94 -7.03 -24.78 2.28
N ILE A 95 -6.16 -23.82 2.59
CA ILE A 95 -5.61 -23.64 3.94
C ILE A 95 -6.73 -23.37 4.96
N ARG A 96 -7.75 -22.60 4.57
CA ARG A 96 -8.92 -22.31 5.42
C ARG A 96 -9.69 -23.56 5.76
N ASP A 97 -9.98 -24.39 4.76
CA ASP A 97 -10.77 -25.59 4.92
C ASP A 97 -10.03 -26.65 5.74
N GLU A 98 -8.72 -26.81 5.52
CA GLU A 98 -7.87 -27.66 6.37
C GLU A 98 -7.88 -27.22 7.84
N ARG A 99 -7.72 -25.91 8.11
CA ARG A 99 -7.71 -25.38 9.49
C ARG A 99 -9.07 -25.51 10.17
N LYS A 100 -10.15 -25.30 9.42
CA LYS A 100 -11.52 -25.47 9.91
C LYS A 100 -11.78 -26.92 10.30
N GLY A 101 -11.32 -27.87 9.48
CA GLY A 101 -11.41 -29.32 9.78
C GLY A 101 -10.59 -29.73 11.02
N ARG A 102 -9.47 -29.06 11.29
CA ARG A 102 -8.56 -29.40 12.40
C ARG A 102 -8.88 -28.72 13.73
N THR A 103 -9.35 -27.46 13.71
CA THR A 103 -9.43 -26.62 14.92
C THR A 103 -10.80 -25.97 15.16
N GLY A 104 -11.73 -26.10 14.21
CA GLY A 104 -13.03 -25.42 14.26
C GLY A 104 -12.97 -23.88 14.13
N LYS A 105 -11.77 -23.29 13.99
CA LYS A 105 -11.55 -21.84 13.81
C LYS A 105 -11.16 -21.53 12.37
N SER A 106 -11.66 -20.41 11.84
CA SER A 106 -11.45 -19.97 10.45
C SER A 106 -10.63 -18.69 10.32
N ASN A 107 -9.80 -18.32 11.30
CA ASN A 107 -9.03 -17.09 11.17
C ASN A 107 -7.82 -17.32 10.23
N VAL A 108 -7.95 -16.85 8.99
CA VAL A 108 -7.01 -17.11 7.87
C VAL A 108 -6.33 -15.82 7.40
N ALA A 109 -6.64 -14.66 8.00
CA ALA A 109 -6.12 -13.36 7.55
C ALA A 109 -4.59 -13.35 7.40
N GLY A 110 -3.85 -13.86 8.41
CA GLY A 110 -2.38 -13.98 8.34
C GLY A 110 -1.89 -14.99 7.30
N ALA A 111 -2.64 -16.07 7.04
CA ALA A 111 -2.28 -17.04 6.02
C ALA A 111 -2.50 -16.48 4.60
N SER A 112 -3.54 -15.67 4.39
CA SER A 112 -3.80 -14.99 3.12
C SER A 112 -2.66 -14.04 2.75
N ARG A 113 -2.20 -13.23 3.72
CA ARG A 113 -1.08 -12.28 3.51
C ARG A 113 0.21 -13.01 3.15
N ALA A 114 0.56 -14.07 3.89
CA ALA A 114 1.79 -14.82 3.63
C ALA A 114 1.78 -15.50 2.24
N VAL A 115 0.63 -16.02 1.79
CA VAL A 115 0.48 -16.60 0.46
C VAL A 115 0.57 -15.53 -0.63
N PHE A 116 -0.04 -14.37 -0.41
CA PHE A 116 0.08 -13.23 -1.32
C PHE A 116 1.53 -12.79 -1.49
N VAL A 117 2.24 -12.52 -0.38
CA VAL A 117 3.66 -12.14 -0.43
C VAL A 117 4.49 -13.23 -1.10
N ALA A 118 4.28 -14.51 -0.76
CA ALA A 118 4.99 -15.62 -1.36
C ALA A 118 4.86 -15.72 -2.90
N ALA A 119 3.67 -15.42 -3.43
CA ALA A 119 3.46 -15.34 -4.88
C ALA A 119 4.13 -14.09 -5.50
N GLY A 120 4.25 -13.01 -4.73
CA GLY A 120 4.93 -11.77 -5.12
C GLY A 120 6.46 -11.84 -5.17
N ILE A 121 7.09 -12.68 -4.33
CA ILE A 121 8.55 -12.85 -4.32
C ILE A 121 9.03 -13.57 -5.59
N VAL A 122 9.99 -12.96 -6.27
CA VAL A 122 10.70 -13.54 -7.42
C VAL A 122 12.03 -14.14 -6.99
N ASP A 123 12.81 -13.40 -6.20
CA ASP A 123 14.11 -13.81 -5.67
C ASP A 123 14.35 -13.14 -4.31
N ALA A 124 14.75 -13.92 -3.31
CA ALA A 124 15.07 -13.44 -1.97
C ALA A 124 15.93 -14.46 -1.21
N PRO A 125 16.99 -14.06 -0.50
CA PRO A 125 17.84 -14.97 0.29
C PRO A 125 17.13 -15.81 1.34
N PHE A 126 15.99 -15.34 1.87
CA PHE A 126 15.20 -16.03 2.88
C PHE A 126 14.13 -16.97 2.30
N VAL A 127 14.06 -17.07 0.96
CA VAL A 127 13.11 -17.94 0.25
C VAL A 127 13.86 -18.76 -0.79
N ASP A 128 13.72 -20.08 -0.75
CA ASP A 128 14.31 -20.95 -1.78
C ASP A 128 13.66 -20.66 -3.15
N GLY A 129 14.48 -20.39 -4.16
CA GLY A 129 14.06 -20.05 -5.51
C GLY A 129 13.26 -21.17 -6.19
N ASP A 130 13.51 -22.43 -5.83
CA ASP A 130 12.79 -23.59 -6.39
C ASP A 130 11.59 -24.03 -5.53
N ALA A 131 11.34 -23.34 -4.41
CA ALA A 131 10.25 -23.68 -3.51
C ALA A 131 8.86 -23.40 -4.11
N SER A 132 7.90 -24.27 -3.79
CA SER A 132 6.49 -24.07 -4.10
C SER A 132 5.91 -22.87 -3.34
N ILE A 133 4.80 -22.30 -3.82
CA ILE A 133 4.16 -21.13 -3.16
C ILE A 133 3.84 -21.44 -1.69
N GLU A 134 3.45 -22.66 -1.35
CA GLU A 134 3.18 -23.09 0.02
C GLU A 134 4.44 -23.11 0.88
N GLN A 135 5.56 -23.58 0.34
CA GLN A 135 6.85 -23.60 1.04
C GLN A 135 7.35 -22.17 1.26
N ARG A 136 7.24 -21.31 0.24
CA ARG A 136 7.53 -19.88 0.34
C ARG A 136 6.63 -19.21 1.37
N ALA A 137 5.32 -19.47 1.36
CA ALA A 137 4.38 -18.92 2.34
C ALA A 137 4.71 -19.35 3.78
N ARG A 138 5.26 -20.55 4.00
CA ARG A 138 5.76 -20.95 5.33
C ARG A 138 6.99 -20.15 5.75
N ALA A 139 7.92 -19.91 4.82
CA ALA A 139 9.07 -19.04 5.09
C ALA A 139 8.61 -17.62 5.44
N ILE A 140 7.66 -17.06 4.68
CA ILE A 140 7.05 -15.75 4.98
C ILE A 140 6.32 -15.76 6.33
N ASN A 141 5.60 -16.82 6.71
CA ASN A 141 4.98 -16.88 8.04
C ASN A 141 5.99 -16.92 9.21
N ALA A 142 7.26 -17.21 8.93
CA ALA A 142 8.31 -17.23 9.94
C ALA A 142 9.01 -15.87 10.11
N ILE A 143 8.78 -14.91 9.20
CA ILE A 143 9.29 -13.55 9.32
C ILE A 143 8.30 -12.67 10.10
N GLU A 144 8.82 -11.55 10.58
CA GLU A 144 8.12 -10.60 11.42
C GLU A 144 6.92 -9.97 10.68
N PRO A 145 5.79 -9.73 11.38
CA PRO A 145 4.57 -9.20 10.75
C PRO A 145 4.79 -7.87 10.01
N GLU A 146 5.65 -7.00 10.54
CA GLU A 146 6.00 -5.70 9.95
C GLU A 146 6.74 -5.87 8.62
N THR A 147 7.65 -6.84 8.56
CA THR A 147 8.38 -7.20 7.33
C THR A 147 7.42 -7.72 6.26
N THR A 148 6.49 -8.59 6.68
CA THR A 148 5.49 -9.15 5.77
C THR A 148 4.54 -8.08 5.25
N ALA A 149 4.11 -7.15 6.11
CA ALA A 149 3.23 -6.05 5.73
C ALA A 149 3.91 -5.11 4.73
N TRP A 150 5.17 -4.73 4.98
CA TRP A 150 5.94 -3.92 4.04
C TRP A 150 6.09 -4.62 2.68
N LEU A 151 6.45 -5.91 2.65
CA LEU A 151 6.54 -6.67 1.39
C LEU A 151 5.20 -6.72 0.63
N GLU A 152 4.09 -6.91 1.34
CA GLU A 152 2.74 -6.90 0.77
C GLU A 152 2.46 -5.58 0.05
N GLU A 153 2.71 -4.45 0.71
CA GLU A 153 2.53 -3.12 0.13
C GLU A 153 3.40 -2.92 -1.11
N GLN A 154 4.68 -3.29 -1.05
CA GLN A 154 5.57 -3.17 -2.21
C GLN A 154 5.11 -4.01 -3.41
N ILE A 155 4.49 -5.17 -3.17
CA ILE A 155 3.93 -6.04 -4.20
C ILE A 155 2.61 -5.47 -4.73
N GLU A 156 1.75 -4.94 -3.85
CA GLU A 156 0.46 -4.33 -4.21
C GLU A 156 0.66 -3.07 -5.07
N ASP A 157 1.58 -2.20 -4.68
CA ASP A 157 1.98 -1.02 -5.45
C ASP A 157 2.45 -1.41 -6.85
N LEU A 158 3.27 -2.46 -6.95
CA LEU A 158 3.77 -2.95 -8.23
C LEU A 158 2.68 -3.62 -9.07
N SER A 159 1.64 -4.16 -8.43
CA SER A 159 0.51 -4.83 -9.08
C SER A 159 -0.61 -3.87 -9.48
N THR A 160 -0.62 -2.67 -8.91
CA THR A 160 -1.64 -1.66 -9.19
C THR A 160 -1.33 -0.95 -10.51
N PRO A 161 -2.26 -0.92 -11.48
CA PRO A 161 -2.06 -0.22 -12.73
C PRO A 161 -1.79 1.27 -12.50
N ASP A 162 -0.76 1.81 -13.16
CA ASP A 162 -0.52 3.25 -13.18
C ASP A 162 -1.66 3.95 -13.94
N VAL A 163 -2.62 4.49 -13.19
CA VAL A 163 -3.75 5.27 -13.70
C VAL A 163 -3.38 6.72 -14.04
N SER A 164 -2.11 7.12 -13.90
CA SER A 164 -1.63 8.46 -14.29
C SER A 164 -1.46 8.63 -15.81
N VAL A 165 -1.51 7.54 -16.58
CA VAL A 165 -1.24 7.56 -18.01
C VAL A 165 -2.50 7.90 -18.84
N LYS A 166 -2.67 9.20 -19.13
CA LYS A 166 -3.63 9.84 -20.07
C LYS A 166 -5.13 9.70 -19.75
N ASN A 167 -5.82 10.84 -19.64
CA ASN A 167 -7.28 10.98 -19.45
C ASN A 167 -7.83 10.52 -18.09
N GLY A 168 -7.00 10.54 -17.05
CA GLY A 168 -7.37 10.15 -15.68
C GLY A 168 -8.39 11.10 -15.03
N PHE A 169 -9.02 10.64 -13.94
CA PHE A 169 -10.01 11.42 -13.18
C PHE A 169 -9.50 12.82 -12.79
N ARG A 170 -8.23 12.93 -12.35
CA ARG A 170 -7.61 14.20 -11.95
C ARG A 170 -7.48 15.19 -13.12
N GLU A 171 -7.11 14.71 -14.30
CA GLU A 171 -7.04 15.53 -15.52
C GLU A 171 -8.45 16.01 -15.93
N ARG A 172 -9.46 15.14 -15.86
CA ARG A 172 -10.87 15.51 -16.13
C ARG A 172 -11.41 16.49 -15.08
N LEU A 173 -10.99 16.36 -13.82
CA LEU A 173 -11.36 17.28 -12.74
C LEU A 173 -10.73 18.65 -12.95
N ALA A 174 -9.44 18.70 -13.31
CA ALA A 174 -8.75 19.94 -13.67
C ALA A 174 -9.42 20.61 -14.88
N GLN A 175 -9.65 19.87 -15.97
CA GLN A 175 -10.35 20.38 -17.16
C GLN A 175 -11.76 20.96 -16.84
N ARG A 176 -12.50 20.36 -15.91
CA ARG A 176 -13.82 20.89 -15.48
C ARG A 176 -13.72 22.09 -14.54
N ARG A 177 -12.69 22.18 -13.71
CA ARG A 177 -12.42 23.36 -12.86
C ARG A 177 -12.01 24.54 -13.73
N ASP A 178 -11.16 24.30 -14.72
CA ASP A 178 -10.66 25.33 -15.64
C ASP A 178 -11.72 25.73 -16.67
N GLY A 179 -12.58 24.80 -17.08
CA GLY A 179 -13.74 25.06 -17.96
C GLY A 179 -14.96 25.68 -17.28
N ALA A 180 -15.00 25.78 -15.94
CA ALA A 180 -16.08 26.44 -15.20
C ALA A 180 -15.89 27.96 -15.07
N ALA A 181 -14.79 28.52 -15.60
CA ALA A 181 -14.53 29.96 -15.62
C ALA A 181 -15.21 30.69 -16.80
N GLU A 182 -15.89 29.99 -17.71
CA GLU A 182 -16.71 30.60 -18.75
C GLU A 182 -18.22 30.48 -18.42
N THR A 183 -18.71 31.43 -17.63
CA THR A 183 -20.12 31.86 -17.68
C THR A 183 -20.15 33.39 -17.58
N PRO A 184 -21.18 34.14 -18.07
CA PRO A 184 -22.43 33.76 -18.76
C PRO A 184 -22.82 34.76 -19.92
N PRO A 185 -24.07 34.78 -20.43
CA PRO A 185 -25.09 35.64 -19.81
C PRO A 185 -26.44 34.91 -19.65
N SER A 186 -27.10 34.98 -18.49
CA SER A 186 -28.09 36.01 -18.16
C SER A 186 -29.07 36.31 -19.31
N THR A 187 -30.23 35.65 -19.25
CA THR A 187 -31.46 36.15 -19.84
C THR A 187 -32.56 36.08 -18.78
N SER A 188 -32.70 37.14 -17.99
CA SER A 188 -34.02 37.69 -17.67
C SER A 188 -34.16 38.93 -18.55
N PRO A 189 -35.27 39.17 -19.26
CA PRO A 189 -36.58 39.47 -18.66
C PRO A 189 -37.76 38.81 -19.44
N THR A 190 -39.02 38.74 -19.02
CA THR A 190 -40.00 39.81 -18.77
C THR A 190 -41.30 39.16 -18.28
N SER A 191 -42.03 39.90 -17.44
CA SER A 191 -43.38 39.65 -16.89
C SER A 191 -44.51 39.43 -17.91
N SER A 192 -45.72 39.15 -17.38
CA SER A 192 -47.04 38.93 -18.02
C SER A 192 -47.32 37.45 -18.33
N ASP A 193 -48.44 36.82 -17.96
CA ASP A 193 -49.76 37.31 -17.58
C ASP A 193 -50.52 36.14 -16.89
N SER A 194 -51.32 36.41 -15.86
CA SER A 194 -52.42 35.52 -15.42
C SER A 194 -53.61 35.74 -16.39
N PRO A 195 -54.38 34.70 -16.79
CA PRO A 195 -55.50 34.17 -15.98
C PRO A 195 -55.71 32.65 -16.23
N GLU A 196 -56.60 31.87 -15.63
CA GLU A 196 -57.73 32.00 -14.70
C GLU A 196 -57.88 30.63 -14.00
#